data_AF-A0A256A4D1-F1
#
_entry.id   AF-A0A256A4D1-F1
#
_cell.length_a   1.000
_cell.length_b   1.000
_cell.length_c   1.000
_cell.angle_alpha   90.00
_cell.angle_beta   90.00
_cell.angle_gamma   90.00
#
_symmetry.space_group_name_H-M   'P 1'
#
loop_
_entity.id
_entity.type
_entity.pdbx_description
1 polymer ?
#
loop_
_entity_poly.entity_id
_entity_poly.type
_entity_poly.pdbx_seq_one_letter_code
_entity_poly.pdbx_strand_id
1 'polypeptide(L)'
;MPFSLVVKDNMAFVQNTVDLVLASNMFSVGIDIERLNVMLMNGQPKNVAEYIQASSRVGRKDKGIVINLLDANRSRDKSYFENYVPFNNAYYKFVEPLSVTPFTEIALDKVLASLLVCYVRHKQGLYLDKRAKDFTGDYKELENFISDRIKNKKQLEYALEKLKVLSEKWTTKEGDLTYKILIKKISDLDDWSLMMSMREIDTNSIVKIINK
;
A
#
# COMPACT_ATOMS: atom_id res chain seq x y z
N MET A 1 -11.65 -12.16 21.73
CA MET A 1 -12.60 -13.13 22.34
C MET A 1 -13.45 -13.69 21.22
N PRO A 2 -13.60 -15.02 21.09
CA PRO A 2 -14.49 -15.59 20.09
C PRO A 2 -15.94 -15.25 20.46
N PHE A 3 -16.71 -14.78 19.49
CA PHE A 3 -18.12 -14.44 19.69
C PHE A 3 -18.95 -15.69 19.99
N SER A 4 -19.94 -15.59 20.89
CA SER A 4 -20.85 -16.70 21.20
C SER A 4 -22.15 -16.53 20.42
N LEU A 5 -22.56 -17.54 19.66
CA LEU A 5 -23.84 -17.52 18.95
C LEU A 5 -24.94 -18.11 19.86
N VAL A 6 -26.01 -17.36 20.07
CA VAL A 6 -27.20 -17.77 20.81
C VAL A 6 -28.35 -17.87 19.83
N VAL A 7 -28.88 -19.07 19.63
CA VAL A 7 -30.07 -19.27 18.77
C VAL A 7 -31.31 -19.14 19.63
N LYS A 8 -32.20 -18.22 19.27
CA LYS A 8 -33.52 -18.05 19.91
C LYS A 8 -34.56 -17.83 18.82
N ASP A 9 -35.67 -18.56 18.89
CA ASP A 9 -36.80 -18.44 17.94
C ASP A 9 -36.37 -18.53 16.46
N ASN A 10 -35.53 -19.53 16.13
CA ASN A 10 -34.91 -19.73 14.80
C ASN A 10 -34.02 -18.58 14.29
N MET A 11 -33.72 -17.57 15.12
CA MET A 11 -32.76 -16.52 14.81
C MET A 11 -31.47 -16.70 15.60
N ALA A 12 -30.32 -16.56 14.92
CA ALA A 12 -29.00 -16.63 15.55
C ALA A 12 -28.53 -15.21 15.95
N PHE A 13 -28.37 -14.98 17.24
CA PHE A 13 -27.88 -13.74 17.82
C PHE A 13 -26.43 -13.89 18.25
N VAL A 14 -25.64 -12.82 18.14
CA VAL A 14 -24.26 -12.81 18.61
C VAL A 14 -24.22 -12.18 20.00
N GLN A 15 -23.73 -12.92 21.00
CA GLN A 15 -23.54 -12.46 22.37
C GLN A 15 -22.11 -11.92 22.57
N ASN A 16 -21.96 -10.90 23.43
CA ASN A 16 -20.70 -10.17 23.67
C ASN A 16 -20.14 -9.53 22.39
N THR A 17 -21.02 -8.89 21.61
CA THR A 17 -20.67 -8.21 20.37
C THR A 17 -20.85 -6.71 20.47
N VAL A 18 -20.20 -5.97 19.57
CA VAL A 18 -20.38 -4.52 19.42
C VAL A 18 -21.55 -4.29 18.45
N ASP A 19 -22.63 -3.68 18.90
CA ASP A 19 -23.81 -3.41 18.06
C ASP A 19 -23.67 -2.14 17.22
N LEU A 20 -22.91 -1.16 17.74
CA LEU A 20 -22.63 0.10 17.06
C LEU A 20 -21.13 0.39 17.12
N VAL A 21 -20.53 0.65 15.96
CA VAL A 21 -19.12 1.05 15.86
C VAL A 21 -19.05 2.45 15.24
N LEU A 22 -18.34 3.34 15.92
CA LEU A 22 -17.90 4.60 15.33
C LEU A 22 -16.57 4.34 14.63
N ALA A 23 -16.51 4.62 13.34
CA ALA A 23 -15.32 4.38 12.55
C ALA A 23 -14.97 5.61 11.71
N SER A 24 -13.67 5.82 11.50
CA SER A 24 -13.14 6.82 10.57
C SER A 24 -12.99 6.21 9.17
N ASN A 25 -12.35 6.96 8.26
CA ASN A 25 -11.94 6.45 6.95
C ASN A 25 -11.16 5.13 7.01
N MET A 26 -10.57 4.75 8.15
CA MET A 26 -9.95 3.42 8.34
C MET A 26 -10.90 2.25 8.10
N PHE A 27 -12.21 2.48 8.06
CA PHE A 27 -13.19 1.46 7.72
C PHE A 27 -13.24 1.11 6.21
N SER A 28 -12.76 1.99 5.33
CA SER A 28 -12.69 1.70 3.89
C SER A 28 -11.65 0.61 3.57
N VAL A 29 -10.62 0.49 4.41
CA VAL A 29 -9.49 -0.43 4.20
C VAL A 29 -9.69 -1.78 4.91
N GLY A 30 -9.49 -2.87 4.17
CA GLY A 30 -9.09 -4.23 4.64
C GLY A 30 -9.89 -4.98 5.71
N ILE A 31 -10.78 -4.34 6.46
CA ILE A 31 -11.53 -4.94 7.56
C ILE A 31 -12.75 -5.65 6.97
N ASP A 32 -12.87 -6.94 7.26
CA ASP A 32 -13.98 -7.78 6.79
C ASP A 32 -14.89 -8.16 7.95
N ILE A 33 -16.08 -7.56 7.98
CA ILE A 33 -17.11 -7.82 8.99
C ILE A 33 -18.42 -8.02 8.23
N GLU A 34 -18.84 -9.28 8.10
CA GLU A 34 -20.01 -9.65 7.29
C GLU A 34 -21.35 -9.15 7.88
N ARG A 35 -21.42 -8.93 9.20
CA ARG A 35 -22.68 -8.67 9.93
C ARG A 35 -23.16 -7.21 9.92
N LEU A 36 -22.51 -6.33 9.15
CA LEU A 36 -22.87 -4.92 9.11
C LEU A 36 -23.92 -4.67 8.05
N ASN A 37 -25.13 -4.32 8.50
CA ASN A 37 -26.29 -4.12 7.63
C ASN A 37 -26.76 -2.66 7.57
N VAL A 38 -26.30 -1.81 8.50
CA VAL A 38 -26.68 -0.39 8.54
C VAL A 38 -25.43 0.46 8.68
N MET A 39 -25.33 1.51 7.87
CA MET A 39 -24.29 2.53 7.99
C MET A 39 -24.89 3.91 7.89
N LEU A 40 -24.49 4.77 8.82
CA LEU A 40 -24.65 6.21 8.72
C LEU A 40 -23.31 6.81 8.30
N MET A 41 -23.22 7.35 7.09
CA MET A 41 -22.05 8.08 6.62
C MET A 41 -22.21 9.55 7.02
N ASN A 42 -21.41 10.01 7.96
CA ASN A 42 -21.46 11.38 8.45
C ASN A 42 -20.59 12.32 7.58
N GLY A 43 -21.25 12.99 6.63
CA GLY A 43 -20.65 13.82 5.60
C GLY A 43 -20.12 13.01 4.42
N GLN A 44 -19.92 13.68 3.29
CA GLN A 44 -19.35 13.03 2.11
C GLN A 44 -17.84 12.79 2.29
N PRO A 45 -17.33 11.57 2.03
CA PRO A 45 -15.89 11.29 2.00
C PRO A 45 -15.15 12.20 1.03
N LYS A 46 -13.86 12.41 1.26
CA LYS A 46 -13.07 13.30 0.39
C LYS A 46 -12.88 12.70 -1.00
N ASN A 47 -12.67 11.39 -1.07
CA ASN A 47 -12.49 10.66 -2.32
C ASN A 47 -13.69 9.73 -2.58
N VAL A 48 -14.15 9.69 -3.83
CA VAL A 48 -15.24 8.80 -4.26
C VAL A 48 -14.85 7.33 -4.11
N ALA A 49 -13.58 6.97 -4.27
CA ALA A 49 -13.09 5.63 -3.98
C ALA A 49 -13.32 5.22 -2.52
N GLU A 50 -13.09 6.13 -1.56
CA GLU A 50 -13.37 5.88 -0.13
C GLU A 50 -14.87 5.70 0.11
N TYR A 51 -15.72 6.49 -0.55
CA TYR A 51 -17.17 6.34 -0.48
C TYR A 51 -17.63 4.95 -0.93
N ILE A 52 -17.15 4.49 -2.08
CA ILE A 52 -17.46 3.15 -2.61
C ILE A 52 -16.95 2.07 -1.67
N GLN A 53 -15.70 2.19 -1.21
CA GLN A 53 -15.07 1.20 -0.35
C GLN A 53 -15.74 1.12 1.03
N ALA A 54 -16.19 2.23 1.59
CA ALA A 54 -16.90 2.25 2.87
C ALA A 54 -18.33 1.72 2.73
N SER A 55 -19.12 2.27 1.79
CA SER A 55 -20.52 1.88 1.60
C SER A 55 -20.68 0.39 1.21
N SER A 56 -19.74 -0.17 0.43
CA SER A 56 -19.73 -1.60 0.05
C SER A 56 -19.39 -2.57 1.18
N ARG A 57 -19.06 -2.09 2.38
CA ARG A 57 -18.90 -2.93 3.57
C ARG A 57 -20.23 -3.34 4.19
N VAL A 58 -21.33 -2.71 3.76
CA VAL A 58 -22.65 -2.88 4.34
C VAL A 58 -23.49 -3.76 3.43
N GLY A 59 -24.25 -4.68 4.04
CA GLY A 59 -25.17 -5.54 3.29
C GLY A 59 -24.47 -6.63 2.47
N ARG A 60 -23.37 -7.19 3.00
CA ARG A 60 -22.61 -8.27 2.34
C ARG A 60 -23.30 -9.62 2.42
N LYS A 61 -23.90 -9.94 3.57
CA LYS A 61 -24.59 -11.20 3.82
C LYS A 61 -26.10 -11.07 3.68
N ASP A 62 -26.66 -10.03 4.28
CA ASP A 62 -28.07 -9.71 4.26
C ASP A 62 -28.31 -8.35 3.59
N LYS A 63 -29.57 -7.99 3.35
CA LYS A 63 -29.90 -6.66 2.81
C LYS A 63 -29.39 -5.57 3.76
N GLY A 64 -28.68 -4.59 3.21
CA GLY A 64 -28.15 -3.46 3.96
C GLY A 64 -28.66 -2.10 3.48
N ILE A 65 -28.56 -1.10 4.34
CA ILE A 65 -28.89 0.30 4.05
C ILE A 65 -27.73 1.20 4.45
N VAL A 66 -27.38 2.11 3.53
CA VAL A 66 -26.40 3.17 3.76
C VAL A 66 -27.14 4.50 3.71
N ILE A 67 -27.04 5.28 4.78
CA ILE A 67 -27.66 6.59 4.91
C ILE A 67 -26.54 7.63 4.91
N ASN A 68 -26.56 8.55 3.95
CA ASN A 68 -25.63 9.65 3.86
C ASN A 68 -26.19 10.88 4.59
N LEU A 69 -25.55 11.30 5.67
CA LEU A 69 -25.88 12.52 6.41
C LEU A 69 -25.00 13.66 5.90
N LEU A 70 -25.54 14.51 5.03
CA LEU A 70 -24.80 15.61 4.40
C LEU A 70 -24.97 16.92 5.17
N ASP A 71 -23.88 17.68 5.34
CA ASP A 71 -23.89 18.96 6.05
C ASP A 71 -24.20 20.13 5.09
N ALA A 72 -25.33 20.80 5.31
CA ALA A 72 -25.77 21.93 4.47
C ALA A 72 -24.83 23.15 4.52
N ASN A 73 -24.01 23.29 5.56
CA ASN A 73 -23.04 24.37 5.69
C ASN A 73 -21.76 24.11 4.88
N ARG A 74 -21.57 22.88 4.37
CA ARG A 74 -20.42 22.51 3.55
C ARG A 74 -20.82 22.52 2.08
N SER A 75 -20.26 23.45 1.30
CA SER A 75 -20.58 23.61 -0.13
C SER A 75 -20.42 22.32 -0.93
N ARG A 76 -19.43 21.48 -0.59
CA ARG A 76 -19.23 20.17 -1.23
C ARG A 76 -20.39 19.23 -0.97
N ASP A 77 -20.77 19.04 0.29
CA ASP A 77 -21.84 18.12 0.68
C ASP A 77 -23.18 18.60 0.10
N LYS A 78 -23.41 19.92 0.04
CA LYS A 78 -24.55 20.52 -0.67
C LYS A 78 -24.57 20.15 -2.16
N SER A 79 -23.44 20.25 -2.87
CA SER A 79 -23.35 19.88 -4.29
C SER A 79 -23.68 18.39 -4.51
N TYR A 80 -23.22 17.51 -3.62
CA TYR A 80 -23.58 16.09 -3.64
C TYR A 80 -25.05 15.85 -3.33
N PHE A 81 -25.65 16.61 -2.43
CA PHE A 81 -27.08 16.52 -2.13
C PHE A 81 -27.92 16.92 -3.35
N GLU A 82 -27.59 18.05 -4.00
CA GLU A 82 -28.28 18.53 -5.20
C GLU A 82 -28.17 17.56 -6.38
N ASN A 83 -27.05 16.83 -6.47
CA ASN A 83 -26.79 15.85 -7.54
C ASN A 83 -26.81 14.40 -7.05
N TYR A 84 -27.55 14.08 -5.98
CA TYR A 84 -27.40 12.80 -5.28
C TYR A 84 -27.75 11.58 -6.15
N VAL A 85 -28.87 11.64 -6.87
CA VAL A 85 -29.31 10.56 -7.79
C VAL A 85 -28.36 10.40 -8.97
N PRO A 86 -28.04 11.44 -9.76
CA PRO A 86 -27.11 11.28 -10.88
C PRO A 86 -25.71 10.85 -10.42
N PHE A 87 -25.23 11.34 -9.26
CA PHE A 87 -23.99 10.88 -8.66
C PHE A 87 -24.04 9.38 -8.35
N ASN A 88 -25.06 8.90 -7.61
CA ASN A 88 -25.13 7.49 -7.23
C ASN A 88 -25.36 6.53 -8.41
N ASN A 89 -25.94 7.01 -9.51
CA ASN A 89 -26.06 6.21 -10.74
C ASN A 89 -24.73 6.12 -11.52
N ALA A 90 -23.76 6.99 -11.24
CA ALA A 90 -22.52 7.11 -12.01
C ALA A 90 -21.27 7.28 -11.15
N TYR A 91 -21.28 6.89 -9.87
CA TYR A 91 -20.21 7.20 -8.93
C TYR A 91 -18.84 6.67 -9.38
N TYR A 92 -18.79 5.54 -10.10
CA TYR A 92 -17.56 4.99 -10.67
C TYR A 92 -16.86 5.95 -11.65
N LYS A 93 -17.60 6.83 -12.35
CA LYS A 93 -17.03 7.82 -13.27
C LYS A 93 -16.27 8.93 -12.55
N PHE A 94 -16.59 9.17 -11.28
CA PHE A 94 -15.99 10.22 -10.46
C PHE A 94 -14.82 9.68 -9.62
N VAL A 95 -14.44 8.41 -9.78
CA VAL A 95 -13.24 7.87 -9.16
C VAL A 95 -12.02 8.47 -9.85
N GLU A 96 -11.27 9.28 -9.11
CA GLU A 96 -10.05 9.88 -9.62
C GLU A 96 -9.04 8.76 -9.95
N PRO A 97 -8.49 8.73 -11.18
CA PRO A 97 -7.43 7.80 -11.48
C PRO A 97 -6.22 8.15 -10.62
N LEU A 98 -5.69 7.14 -9.92
CA LEU A 98 -4.42 7.28 -9.24
C LEU A 98 -3.33 7.49 -10.31
N SER A 99 -2.89 8.73 -10.47
CA SER A 99 -1.75 9.05 -11.33
C SER A 99 -0.49 8.50 -10.67
N VAL A 100 0.10 7.48 -11.28
CA VAL A 100 1.43 7.00 -10.93
C VAL A 100 2.37 7.40 -12.04
N THR A 101 3.44 8.12 -11.70
CA THR A 101 4.53 8.40 -12.63
C THR A 101 5.52 7.24 -12.52
N PRO A 102 5.56 6.31 -13.48
CA PRO A 102 6.50 5.19 -13.43
C PRO A 102 7.94 5.70 -13.59
N PHE A 103 8.90 4.96 -13.03
CA PHE A 103 10.34 5.21 -13.16
C PHE A 103 10.80 6.63 -12.76
N THR A 104 10.15 7.25 -11.77
CA THR A 104 10.71 8.46 -11.14
C THR A 104 12.08 8.14 -10.55
N GLU A 105 12.96 9.14 -10.50
CA GLU A 105 14.31 9.00 -9.93
C GLU A 105 14.25 8.42 -8.50
N ILE A 106 13.32 8.91 -7.68
CA ILE A 106 13.06 8.39 -6.32
C ILE A 106 12.64 6.91 -6.33
N ALA A 107 11.83 6.48 -7.29
CA ALA A 107 11.43 5.07 -7.39
C ALA A 107 12.61 4.20 -7.84
N LEU A 108 13.43 4.69 -8.77
CA LEU A 108 14.63 4.02 -9.25
C LEU A 108 15.68 3.88 -8.14
N ASP A 109 15.95 4.95 -7.40
CA ASP A 109 16.85 4.94 -6.23
C ASP A 109 16.47 3.87 -5.22
N LYS A 110 15.17 3.70 -4.95
CA LYS A 110 14.67 2.74 -3.96
C LYS A 110 14.71 1.28 -4.44
N VAL A 111 14.66 1.03 -5.75
CA VAL A 111 14.45 -0.31 -6.29
C VAL A 111 15.69 -0.89 -6.95
N LEU A 112 16.55 -0.08 -7.57
CA LEU A 112 17.67 -0.57 -8.39
C LEU A 112 18.69 -1.39 -7.59
N ALA A 113 19.00 -1.02 -6.35
CA ALA A 113 19.88 -1.82 -5.49
C ALA A 113 19.28 -3.21 -5.20
N SER A 114 17.98 -3.27 -4.88
CA SER A 114 17.25 -4.53 -4.69
C SER A 114 17.25 -5.38 -5.95
N LEU A 115 17.06 -4.74 -7.10
CA LEU A 115 16.98 -5.41 -8.40
C LEU A 115 18.31 -6.02 -8.80
N LEU A 116 19.42 -5.28 -8.62
CA LEU A 116 20.77 -5.77 -8.85
C LEU A 116 21.07 -6.98 -7.95
N VAL A 117 20.79 -6.87 -6.65
CA VAL A 117 20.98 -7.99 -5.71
C VAL A 117 20.14 -9.22 -6.11
N CYS A 118 18.87 -9.01 -6.47
CA CYS A 118 17.98 -10.09 -6.89
C CYS A 118 18.50 -10.80 -8.15
N TYR A 119 18.96 -10.02 -9.14
CA TYR A 119 19.57 -10.54 -10.36
C TYR A 119 20.80 -11.40 -10.04
N VAL A 120 21.75 -10.88 -9.26
CA VAL A 120 22.98 -11.61 -8.90
C VAL A 120 22.66 -12.89 -8.12
N ARG A 121 21.74 -12.82 -7.16
CA ARG A 121 21.37 -13.98 -6.32
C ARG A 121 20.66 -15.08 -7.09
N HIS A 122 19.69 -14.71 -7.93
CA HIS A 122 18.77 -15.67 -8.52
C HIS A 122 19.08 -16.00 -9.98
N LYS A 123 19.58 -15.03 -10.76
CA LYS A 123 19.92 -15.26 -12.18
C LYS A 123 21.35 -15.74 -12.36
N GLN A 124 22.31 -15.18 -11.64
CA GLN A 124 23.70 -15.65 -11.71
C GLN A 124 23.97 -16.85 -10.79
N GLY A 125 23.01 -17.24 -9.95
CA GLY A 125 23.13 -18.40 -9.08
C GLY A 125 24.00 -18.18 -7.84
N LEU A 126 24.31 -16.93 -7.47
CA LEU A 126 25.04 -16.59 -6.24
C LEU A 126 24.07 -16.50 -5.05
N TYR A 127 23.26 -17.53 -4.82
CA TYR A 127 22.12 -17.46 -3.88
C TYR A 127 22.52 -17.44 -2.40
N LEU A 128 23.66 -18.03 -2.05
CA LEU A 128 24.15 -18.14 -0.66
C LEU A 128 24.66 -16.79 -0.14
N ASP A 129 24.44 -16.52 1.15
CA ASP A 129 24.79 -15.24 1.78
C ASP A 129 26.26 -14.82 1.55
N LYS A 130 27.18 -15.78 1.64
CA LYS A 130 28.63 -15.57 1.47
C LYS A 130 29.09 -15.44 0.02
N ARG A 131 28.22 -15.71 -0.96
CA ARG A 131 28.55 -15.62 -2.39
C ARG A 131 28.42 -14.20 -2.93
N ALA A 132 28.00 -13.24 -2.10
CA ALA A 132 27.95 -11.82 -2.50
C ALA A 132 29.32 -11.27 -2.95
N LYS A 133 30.43 -11.79 -2.41
CA LYS A 133 31.79 -11.41 -2.83
C LYS A 133 32.21 -11.93 -4.20
N ASP A 134 31.53 -12.95 -4.71
CA ASP A 134 31.87 -13.58 -6.00
C ASP A 134 31.25 -12.82 -7.19
N PHE A 135 30.55 -11.71 -6.93
CA PHE A 135 30.02 -10.84 -7.98
C PHE A 135 31.14 -10.13 -8.73
N THR A 136 31.21 -10.36 -10.04
CA THR A 136 32.30 -9.87 -10.91
C THR A 136 32.02 -8.51 -11.56
N GLY A 137 30.86 -7.90 -11.28
CA GLY A 137 30.43 -6.67 -11.96
C GLY A 137 29.75 -6.91 -13.32
N ASP A 138 29.48 -8.16 -13.71
CA ASP A 138 28.69 -8.44 -14.90
C ASP A 138 27.18 -8.36 -14.59
N TYR A 139 26.50 -7.37 -15.19
CA TYR A 139 25.05 -7.18 -15.09
C TYR A 139 24.43 -6.83 -16.45
N LYS A 140 25.08 -7.22 -17.56
CA LYS A 140 24.66 -6.81 -18.92
C LYS A 140 23.26 -7.29 -19.29
N GLU A 141 22.86 -8.48 -18.85
CA GLU A 141 21.49 -8.98 -19.06
C GLU A 141 20.46 -8.12 -18.31
N LEU A 142 20.79 -7.67 -17.10
CA LEU A 142 19.93 -6.76 -16.33
C LEU A 142 19.83 -5.38 -16.99
N GLU A 143 20.94 -4.85 -17.50
CA GLU A 143 20.98 -3.61 -18.25
C GLU A 143 20.06 -3.66 -19.50
N ASN A 144 20.14 -4.73 -20.29
CA ASN A 144 19.25 -4.95 -21.42
C ASN A 144 17.78 -5.03 -20.98
N PHE A 145 17.51 -5.78 -19.91
CA PHE A 145 16.15 -5.94 -19.36
C PHE A 145 15.51 -4.62 -18.94
N ILE A 146 16.29 -3.69 -18.38
CA ILE A 146 15.83 -2.36 -17.97
C ILE A 146 15.66 -1.46 -19.18
N SER A 147 16.60 -1.50 -20.13
CA SER A 147 16.56 -0.75 -21.38
C SER A 147 15.30 -1.04 -22.21
N ASP A 148 14.84 -2.29 -22.22
CA ASP A 148 13.62 -2.68 -22.93
C ASP A 148 12.33 -2.14 -22.27
N ARG A 149 12.37 -1.78 -20.98
CA ARG A 149 11.18 -1.37 -20.18
C ARG A 149 11.08 0.13 -19.99
N ILE A 150 12.20 0.82 -19.78
CA ILE A 150 12.21 2.27 -19.56
C ILE A 150 12.27 2.98 -20.91
N LYS A 151 11.11 3.41 -21.40
CA LYS A 151 10.99 4.10 -22.69
C LYS A 151 11.50 5.55 -22.66
N ASN A 152 11.47 6.19 -21.49
CA ASN A 152 11.91 7.57 -21.35
C ASN A 152 13.44 7.63 -21.25
N LYS A 153 14.06 8.34 -22.18
CA LYS A 153 15.52 8.45 -22.27
C LYS A 153 16.18 8.97 -20.99
N LYS A 154 15.63 10.01 -20.35
CA LYS A 154 16.20 10.57 -19.12
C LYS A 154 16.15 9.58 -17.95
N GLN A 155 15.02 8.87 -17.81
CA GLN A 155 14.85 7.87 -16.76
C GLN A 155 15.75 6.65 -17.00
N LEU A 156 15.96 6.27 -18.26
CA LEU A 156 16.85 5.19 -18.63
C LEU A 156 18.31 5.56 -18.32
N GLU A 157 18.78 6.72 -18.77
CA GLU A 157 20.12 7.23 -18.49
C GLU A 157 20.39 7.25 -16.99
N TYR A 158 19.45 7.77 -16.19
CA TYR A 158 19.54 7.78 -14.74
C TYR A 158 19.64 6.36 -14.15
N ALA A 159 18.80 5.43 -14.61
CA ALA A 159 18.81 4.05 -14.12
C ALA A 159 20.14 3.34 -14.41
N LEU A 160 20.69 3.53 -15.62
CA LEU A 160 21.95 2.93 -16.04
C LEU A 160 23.14 3.51 -15.27
N GLU A 161 23.18 4.83 -15.08
CA GLU A 161 24.20 5.49 -14.28
C GLU A 161 24.16 4.98 -12.83
N LYS A 162 22.97 4.89 -12.24
CA LYS A 162 22.80 4.37 -10.87
C LYS A 162 23.24 2.92 -10.74
N LEU A 163 22.89 2.05 -11.71
CA LEU A 163 23.36 0.65 -11.71
C LEU A 163 24.87 0.54 -11.79
N LYS A 164 25.50 1.37 -12.62
CA LYS A 164 26.95 1.43 -12.73
C LYS A 164 27.60 1.80 -11.40
N VAL A 165 27.12 2.87 -10.77
CA VAL A 165 27.60 3.31 -9.44
C VAL A 165 27.40 2.21 -8.40
N LEU A 166 26.25 1.54 -8.38
CA LEU A 166 25.97 0.44 -7.46
C LEU A 166 26.90 -0.76 -7.69
N SER A 167 27.14 -1.14 -8.94
CA SER A 167 28.06 -2.23 -9.28
C SER A 167 29.49 -1.91 -8.86
N GLU A 168 29.98 -0.70 -9.15
CA GLU A 168 31.32 -0.25 -8.74
C GLU A 168 31.47 -0.24 -7.21
N LYS A 169 30.45 0.25 -6.49
CA LYS A 169 30.41 0.22 -5.02
C LYS A 169 30.38 -1.20 -4.46
N TRP A 170 29.77 -2.15 -5.17
CA TRP A 170 29.77 -3.55 -4.77
C TRP A 170 31.16 -4.16 -4.93
N THR A 171 31.77 -4.02 -6.11
CA THR A 171 33.08 -4.62 -6.41
C THR A 171 34.23 -4.00 -5.62
N THR A 172 34.10 -2.74 -5.21
CA THR A 172 35.12 -2.04 -4.39
C THR A 172 35.10 -2.46 -2.91
N LYS A 173 34.02 -3.09 -2.42
CA LYS A 173 33.95 -3.55 -1.03
C LYS A 173 34.83 -4.79 -0.84
N GLU A 174 36.05 -4.58 -0.34
CA GLU A 174 36.98 -5.65 0.04
C GLU A 174 36.54 -6.36 1.35
N GLY A 175 36.75 -7.68 1.42
CA GLY A 175 36.52 -8.50 2.62
C GLY A 175 35.48 -9.62 2.46
N ASP A 176 35.03 -10.21 3.58
CA ASP A 176 34.03 -11.29 3.62
C ASP A 176 32.60 -10.72 3.42
N LEU A 177 32.37 -10.13 2.24
CA LEU A 177 31.11 -9.49 1.89
C LEU A 177 29.98 -10.53 1.86
N THR A 178 28.92 -10.25 2.62
CA THR A 178 27.68 -11.04 2.63
C THR A 178 26.50 -10.19 2.21
N TYR A 179 25.42 -10.80 1.73
CA TYR A 179 24.21 -10.04 1.41
C TYR A 179 23.64 -9.32 2.63
N LYS A 180 23.75 -9.90 3.83
CA LYS A 180 23.34 -9.23 5.09
C LYS A 180 24.11 -7.95 5.41
N ILE A 181 25.38 -7.87 5.03
CA ILE A 181 26.20 -6.67 5.23
C ILE A 181 25.91 -5.65 4.12
N LEU A 182 25.67 -6.15 2.91
CA LEU A 182 25.36 -5.31 1.75
C LEU A 182 24.00 -4.64 1.90
N ILE A 183 22.97 -5.41 2.22
CA ILE A 183 21.58 -4.97 2.39
C ILE A 183 21.42 -4.32 3.76
N LYS A 184 21.14 -3.01 3.79
CA LYS A 184 20.89 -2.28 5.04
C LYS A 184 19.41 -1.98 5.23
N LYS A 185 19.04 -1.72 6.49
CA LYS A 185 17.70 -1.20 6.84
C LYS A 185 17.62 0.28 6.44
N ILE A 186 16.41 0.74 6.14
CA ILE A 186 16.13 2.10 5.67
C ILE A 186 16.55 3.23 6.62
N SER A 187 16.82 2.92 7.89
CA SER A 187 17.31 3.88 8.89
C SER A 187 18.66 4.49 8.54
N ASP A 188 19.46 3.75 7.76
CA ASP A 188 20.75 4.22 7.29
C ASP A 188 20.51 4.92 5.94
N LEU A 189 20.84 6.20 5.81
CA LEU A 189 20.82 6.92 4.52
C LEU A 189 21.98 6.41 3.64
N ASP A 190 21.88 5.15 3.19
CA ASP A 190 22.86 4.46 2.35
C ASP A 190 22.19 3.99 1.05
N ASP A 191 22.94 3.94 -0.04
CA ASP A 191 22.45 3.53 -1.37
C ASP A 191 22.00 2.05 -1.42
N TRP A 192 22.33 1.28 -0.38
CA TRP A 192 21.96 -0.13 -0.22
C TRP A 192 20.79 -0.36 0.73
N SER A 193 20.17 0.72 1.19
CA SER A 193 18.99 0.64 2.03
C SER A 193 17.81 0.18 1.20
N LEU A 194 17.31 -1.02 1.52
CA LEU A 194 16.17 -1.56 0.81
C LEU A 194 14.89 -0.89 1.28
N MET A 195 13.94 -0.77 0.35
CA MET A 195 12.61 -0.34 0.70
C MET A 195 11.95 -1.40 1.59
N MET A 196 11.67 -1.04 2.84
CA MET A 196 10.75 -1.80 3.69
C MET A 196 9.32 -1.64 3.17
N SER A 197 8.40 -2.44 3.69
CA SER A 197 6.98 -2.38 3.35
C SER A 197 6.49 -0.94 3.21
N MET A 198 5.92 -0.58 2.04
CA MET A 198 5.28 0.73 1.82
C MET A 198 4.11 1.01 2.78
N ARG A 199 3.75 0.05 3.65
CA ARG A 199 2.74 0.18 4.71
C ARG A 199 3.31 0.54 6.09
N GLU A 200 4.63 0.50 6.29
CA GLU A 200 5.22 1.01 7.54
C GLU A 200 5.27 2.53 7.49
N ILE A 201 4.19 3.14 7.97
CA ILE A 201 4.24 4.46 8.58
C ILE A 201 4.92 4.24 9.95
N ASP A 202 5.90 5.07 10.30
CA ASP A 202 6.59 5.03 11.60
C ASP A 202 5.65 4.61 12.74
N THR A 203 5.90 3.43 13.30
CA THR A 203 5.09 2.78 14.33
C THR A 203 5.09 3.50 15.68
N ASN A 204 5.64 4.71 15.78
CA ASN A 204 5.77 5.46 17.03
C ASN A 204 4.49 6.16 17.49
N SER A 205 3.34 5.88 16.88
CA SER A 205 2.05 6.38 17.36
C SER A 205 1.51 5.50 18.50
N ILE A 206 1.99 5.72 19.72
CA ILE A 206 1.44 5.10 20.93
C ILE A 206 0.14 5.81 21.30
N VAL A 207 -1.01 5.20 20.97
CA VAL A 207 -2.31 5.66 21.50
C VAL A 207 -2.48 5.08 22.91
N LYS A 208 -2.30 5.92 23.93
CA LYS A 208 -2.57 5.57 25.33
C LYS A 208 -4.04 5.81 25.64
N ILE A 209 -4.82 4.74 25.78
CA ILE A 209 -6.19 4.82 26.30
C ILE A 209 -6.09 5.03 27.81
N ILE A 210 -6.52 6.20 28.28
CA ILE A 210 -6.63 6.51 29.71
C ILE A 210 -8.07 6.22 30.10
N ASN A 211 -8.31 5.11 30.79
CA ASN A 211 -9.55 4.93 31.54
C ASN A 211 -9.44 5.76 32.82
N LYS A 212 -10.42 6.63 33.05
CA LYS A 212 -10.71 7.20 34.37
C LYS A 212 -11.67 6.28 35.11
#